data_AF-A0A9D9QBN7-F1
#
_entry.id   AF-A0A9D9QBN7-F1
#
_cell.length_a   1.000
_cell.length_b   1.000
_cell.length_c   1.000
_cell.angle_alpha   90.00
_cell.angle_beta   90.00
_cell.angle_gamma   90.00
#
_symmetry.space_group_name_H-M   'P 1'
#
loop_
_entity.id
_entity.type
_entity.pdbx_description
1 polymer ?
#
loop_
_entity_poly.entity_id
_entity_poly.type
_entity_poly.pdbx_seq_one_letter_code
_entity_poly.pdbx_strand_id
1 'polypeptide(L)'
;MTQEPSIRERMLNTLYNMLPSIDNDYAAKLVYTLEDKKTIAQLQQDIADLAAQLSSDSPMTDTLIAKMLLDECTLAAALKQLRVYNNSTSITELAAALNLPATDTSKLLEVYASFSSRQYFDEAFEEAFKQQAAQQTNHSDKEQVQAAVNILLEQATQLEEKDAQVISQNRSDIFTLADQYHLPVVLTAQLEVLYSQPASVLIKPEFEKLYQELFTQHTNEHLCACLTARTLLCQITSKDAQDIAQTSKLLNDELLEEDLMIIACRYLKVKTPQDIANTFDGVLQKLPYADNPQENLGLAVRVLLDGTPESFDRALRQAALTRDRNLLFKQLCGQPLYAGFEIELAQHFGGKKNYEQLNHEMHTLLQTLAYCSSPDENKELACKVLLGTLPIPQAQDQAAYLRDVAANTLTQDLAANVIKNYRGTQSPKQLARFFTSRLAPYKFWKSNRDKHIFALRSLVEELNGTYNQTVSTWVLDRLEHGADIEELGALLERINQQKMDDISLQALLTENSLKKSAEKFL
;
A
#
# COMPACT_ATOMS: atom_id res chain seq x y z
N MET A 1 -14.74 -43.11 10.18
CA MET A 1 -15.19 -41.83 9.61
C MET A 1 -14.10 -41.37 8.68
N THR A 2 -14.28 -41.56 7.37
CA THR A 2 -13.38 -40.97 6.36
C THR A 2 -13.66 -39.47 6.36
N GLN A 3 -12.69 -38.67 6.81
CA GLN A 3 -12.77 -37.21 6.66
C GLN A 3 -12.92 -36.90 5.17
N GLU A 4 -13.89 -36.05 4.82
CA GLU A 4 -13.98 -35.57 3.44
C GLU A 4 -12.67 -34.84 3.09
N PRO A 5 -12.08 -35.15 1.92
CA PRO A 5 -10.84 -34.51 1.50
C PRO A 5 -11.04 -33.00 1.38
N SER A 6 -10.04 -32.24 1.83
CA SER A 6 -10.02 -30.79 1.73
C SER A 6 -10.17 -30.33 0.28
N ILE A 7 -10.60 -29.08 0.04
CA ILE A 7 -10.72 -28.51 -1.32
C ILE A 7 -9.38 -28.64 -2.07
N ARG A 8 -8.26 -28.40 -1.38
CA ARG A 8 -6.91 -28.60 -1.91
C ARG A 8 -6.65 -30.02 -2.38
N GLU A 9 -6.93 -31.02 -1.54
CA GLU A 9 -6.75 -32.43 -1.89
C GLU A 9 -7.65 -32.84 -3.05
N ARG A 10 -8.89 -32.34 -3.10
CA ARG A 10 -9.81 -32.60 -4.20
C ARG A 10 -9.32 -31.97 -5.51
N MET A 11 -8.84 -30.73 -5.49
CA MET A 11 -8.27 -30.07 -6.67
C MET A 11 -7.01 -30.78 -7.15
N LEU A 12 -6.12 -31.16 -6.23
CA LEU A 12 -4.91 -31.92 -6.56
C LEU A 12 -5.25 -33.26 -7.22
N ASN A 13 -6.21 -34.00 -6.66
CA ASN A 13 -6.71 -35.24 -7.26
C ASN A 13 -7.34 -35.00 -8.64
N THR A 14 -8.08 -33.91 -8.83
CA THR A 14 -8.61 -33.53 -10.14
C THR A 14 -7.51 -33.26 -11.15
N LEU A 15 -6.47 -32.52 -10.76
CA LEU A 15 -5.32 -32.21 -11.63
C LEU A 15 -4.59 -33.49 -12.04
N TYR A 16 -4.25 -34.38 -11.11
CA TYR A 16 -3.58 -35.64 -11.45
C TYR A 16 -4.44 -36.59 -12.28
N ASN A 17 -5.77 -36.54 -12.13
CA ASN A 17 -6.67 -37.37 -12.93
C ASN A 17 -6.84 -36.85 -14.36
N MET A 18 -6.89 -35.52 -14.55
CA MET A 18 -7.15 -34.92 -15.87
C MET A 18 -5.88 -34.53 -16.63
N LEU A 19 -4.76 -34.33 -15.93
CA LEU A 19 -3.46 -33.98 -16.45
C LEU A 19 -2.42 -34.98 -15.91
N PRO A 20 -2.47 -36.26 -16.33
CA PRO A 20 -1.69 -37.34 -15.71
C PRO A 20 -0.17 -37.14 -15.81
N SER A 21 0.31 -36.35 -16.77
CA SER A 21 1.74 -36.07 -16.99
C SER A 21 2.19 -34.75 -16.35
N ILE A 22 1.34 -34.09 -15.56
CA ILE A 22 1.68 -32.82 -14.92
C ILE A 22 2.82 -32.98 -13.90
N ASP A 23 3.74 -32.03 -13.91
CA ASP A 23 4.77 -31.93 -12.87
C ASP A 23 4.17 -31.52 -11.50
N ASN A 24 4.74 -32.06 -10.42
CA ASN A 24 4.24 -31.83 -9.06
C ASN A 24 4.30 -30.35 -8.63
N ASP A 25 5.32 -29.61 -9.07
CA ASP A 25 5.44 -28.19 -8.73
C ASP A 25 4.36 -27.39 -9.46
N TYR A 26 4.07 -27.74 -10.72
CA TYR A 26 2.98 -27.14 -11.48
C TYR A 26 1.60 -27.46 -10.87
N ALA A 27 1.36 -28.70 -10.45
CA ALA A 27 0.13 -29.08 -9.77
C ALA A 27 -0.04 -28.29 -8.44
N ALA A 28 1.01 -28.18 -7.64
CA ALA A 28 0.97 -27.42 -6.39
C ALA A 28 0.73 -25.91 -6.63
N LYS A 29 1.40 -25.31 -7.61
CA LYS A 29 1.20 -23.92 -8.01
C LYS A 29 -0.24 -23.65 -8.46
N LEU A 30 -0.83 -24.54 -9.24
CA LEU A 30 -2.23 -24.44 -9.67
C LEU A 30 -3.19 -24.46 -8.50
N VAL A 31 -3.02 -25.40 -7.56
CA VAL A 31 -3.86 -25.46 -6.36
C VAL A 31 -3.75 -24.15 -5.58
N TYR A 32 -2.53 -23.67 -5.30
CA TYR A 32 -2.32 -22.43 -4.56
C TYR A 32 -2.92 -21.21 -5.26
N THR A 33 -2.84 -21.16 -6.59
CA THR A 33 -3.31 -20.01 -7.38
C THR A 33 -4.83 -20.00 -7.55
N LEU A 34 -5.46 -21.18 -7.65
CA LEU A 34 -6.85 -21.32 -8.07
C LEU A 34 -7.82 -21.69 -6.94
N GLU A 35 -7.35 -22.10 -5.75
CA GLU A 35 -8.21 -22.62 -4.68
C GLU A 35 -9.34 -21.68 -4.26
N ASP A 36 -9.07 -20.37 -4.23
CA ASP A 36 -10.04 -19.34 -3.85
C ASP A 36 -10.69 -18.65 -5.07
N LYS A 37 -10.35 -19.10 -6.28
CA LYS A 37 -10.78 -18.47 -7.55
C LYS A 37 -11.69 -19.35 -8.39
N LYS A 38 -11.57 -20.68 -8.28
CA LYS A 38 -12.33 -21.62 -9.12
C LYS A 38 -12.87 -22.78 -8.32
N THR A 39 -14.11 -23.15 -8.61
CA THR A 39 -14.67 -24.43 -8.17
C THR A 39 -14.03 -25.59 -8.93
N ILE A 40 -14.06 -26.80 -8.37
CA ILE A 40 -13.55 -28.01 -9.04
C ILE A 40 -14.24 -28.22 -10.40
N ALA A 41 -15.56 -27.99 -10.49
CA ALA A 41 -16.29 -28.14 -11.75
C ALA A 41 -15.82 -27.15 -12.83
N GLN A 42 -15.54 -25.90 -12.45
CA GLN A 42 -14.96 -24.92 -13.37
C GLN A 42 -13.55 -25.32 -13.81
N LEU A 43 -12.70 -25.77 -12.87
CA LEU A 43 -11.36 -26.26 -13.19
C LEU A 43 -11.42 -27.43 -14.19
N GLN A 44 -12.32 -28.40 -13.98
CA GLN A 44 -12.51 -29.52 -14.89
C GLN A 44 -12.93 -29.06 -16.29
N GLN A 45 -13.86 -28.11 -16.37
CA GLN A 45 -14.31 -27.57 -17.65
C GLN A 45 -13.18 -26.82 -18.37
N ASP A 46 -12.42 -25.97 -17.65
CA ASP A 46 -11.31 -25.23 -18.24
C ASP A 46 -10.24 -26.18 -18.78
N ILE A 47 -9.90 -27.24 -18.05
CA ILE A 47 -8.96 -28.28 -18.52
C ILE A 47 -9.50 -28.94 -19.79
N ALA A 48 -10.77 -29.32 -19.82
CA ALA A 48 -11.38 -29.96 -20.98
C ALA A 48 -11.41 -29.03 -22.22
N ASP A 49 -11.75 -27.76 -22.02
CA ASP A 49 -11.79 -26.75 -23.10
C ASP A 49 -10.39 -26.49 -23.67
N LEU A 50 -9.37 -26.39 -22.81
CA LEU A 50 -7.98 -26.22 -23.23
C LEU A 50 -7.43 -27.46 -23.94
N ALA A 51 -7.72 -28.67 -23.43
CA ALA A 51 -7.35 -29.92 -24.08
C ALA A 51 -7.96 -30.02 -25.48
N ALA A 52 -9.24 -29.66 -25.63
CA ALA A 52 -9.91 -29.63 -26.93
C ALA A 52 -9.25 -28.64 -27.90
N GLN A 53 -8.85 -27.45 -27.43
CA GLN A 53 -8.16 -26.45 -28.26
C GLN A 53 -6.76 -26.87 -28.69
N LEU A 54 -6.02 -27.61 -27.85
CA LEU A 54 -4.70 -28.13 -28.20
C LEU A 54 -4.77 -29.33 -29.15
N SER A 55 -5.87 -30.09 -29.14
CA SER A 55 -6.14 -31.19 -30.07
C SER A 55 -4.99 -32.20 -30.19
N SER A 56 -4.32 -32.53 -29.08
CA SER A 56 -3.20 -33.48 -29.01
C SER A 56 -3.17 -34.21 -27.68
N ASP A 57 -3.02 -35.54 -27.71
CA ASP A 57 -2.92 -36.40 -26.52
C ASP A 57 -1.47 -36.59 -26.04
N SER A 58 -0.57 -35.65 -26.37
CA SER A 58 0.84 -35.75 -25.98
C SER A 58 1.06 -35.45 -24.48
N PRO A 59 2.10 -36.02 -23.84
CA PRO A 59 2.47 -35.64 -22.46
C PRO A 59 2.78 -34.14 -22.29
N MET A 60 3.25 -33.48 -23.35
CA MET A 60 3.49 -32.04 -23.35
C MET A 60 2.19 -31.23 -23.25
N THR A 61 1.06 -31.77 -23.73
CA THR A 61 -0.25 -31.14 -23.65
C THR A 61 -0.60 -30.82 -22.19
N ASP A 62 -0.37 -31.76 -21.27
CA ASP A 62 -0.68 -31.57 -19.84
C ASP A 62 0.09 -30.39 -19.23
N THR A 63 1.38 -30.30 -19.58
CA THR A 63 2.26 -29.20 -19.12
C THR A 63 1.82 -27.86 -19.72
N LEU A 64 1.42 -27.84 -20.99
CA LEU A 64 0.94 -26.63 -21.64
C LEU A 64 -0.40 -26.16 -21.07
N ILE A 65 -1.33 -27.07 -20.78
CA ILE A 65 -2.57 -26.75 -20.08
C ILE A 65 -2.27 -26.13 -18.72
N ALA A 66 -1.34 -26.71 -17.95
CA ALA A 66 -0.93 -26.16 -16.66
C ALA A 66 -0.38 -24.73 -16.76
N LYS A 67 0.54 -24.49 -17.71
CA LYS A 67 1.09 -23.14 -17.98
C LYS A 67 0.01 -22.15 -18.40
N MET A 68 -0.94 -22.56 -19.23
CA MET A 68 -2.05 -21.71 -19.67
C MET A 68 -3.03 -21.39 -18.55
N LEU A 69 -3.28 -22.33 -17.63
CA LEU A 69 -4.11 -22.10 -16.43
C LEU A 69 -3.44 -21.16 -15.41
N LEU A 70 -2.10 -21.11 -15.41
CA LEU A 70 -1.30 -20.16 -14.63
C LEU A 70 -1.07 -18.82 -15.36
N ASP A 71 -1.67 -18.62 -16.54
CA ASP A 71 -1.48 -17.42 -17.37
C ASP A 71 0.01 -17.17 -17.74
N GLU A 72 0.83 -18.24 -17.81
CA GLU A 72 2.26 -18.17 -18.19
C GLU A 72 2.47 -18.15 -19.72
N CYS A 73 1.49 -18.62 -20.51
CA CYS A 73 1.55 -18.58 -21.97
C CYS A 73 0.17 -18.46 -22.64
N THR A 74 0.17 -17.94 -23.88
CA THR A 74 -1.03 -17.86 -24.72
C THR A 74 -1.28 -19.18 -25.46
N LEU A 75 -2.53 -19.43 -25.89
CA LEU A 75 -2.87 -20.61 -26.68
C LEU A 75 -2.04 -20.71 -27.96
N ALA A 76 -1.90 -19.59 -28.68
CA ALA A 76 -1.13 -19.56 -29.93
C ALA A 76 0.35 -19.89 -29.71
N ALA A 77 0.91 -19.47 -28.58
CA ALA A 77 2.28 -19.83 -28.19
C ALA A 77 2.37 -21.30 -27.76
N ALA A 78 1.39 -21.82 -27.01
CA ALA A 78 1.31 -23.22 -26.63
C ALA A 78 1.23 -24.16 -27.85
N LEU A 79 0.44 -23.82 -28.87
CA LEU A 79 0.38 -24.58 -30.12
C LEU A 79 1.73 -24.63 -30.85
N LYS A 80 2.53 -23.56 -30.79
CA LYS A 80 3.91 -23.57 -31.31
C LYS A 80 4.83 -24.48 -30.50
N GLN A 81 4.71 -24.49 -29.17
CA GLN A 81 5.45 -25.41 -28.28
C GLN A 81 5.09 -26.86 -28.57
N LEU A 82 3.81 -27.13 -28.79
CA LEU A 82 3.32 -28.44 -29.18
C LEU A 82 3.84 -28.87 -30.55
N ARG A 83 3.91 -27.97 -31.54
CA ARG A 83 4.53 -28.24 -32.85
C ARG A 83 5.98 -28.70 -32.71
N VAL A 84 6.78 -27.99 -31.92
CA VAL A 84 8.19 -28.36 -31.68
C VAL A 84 8.30 -29.74 -31.04
N TYR A 85 7.44 -30.03 -30.05
CA TYR A 85 7.38 -31.35 -29.41
C TYR A 85 6.99 -32.46 -30.40
N ASN A 86 5.98 -32.22 -31.25
CA ASN A 86 5.55 -33.17 -32.27
C ASN A 86 6.64 -33.41 -33.32
N ASN A 87 7.42 -32.39 -33.66
CA ASN A 87 8.60 -32.52 -34.52
C ASN A 87 9.65 -33.41 -33.88
N SER A 88 9.95 -33.23 -32.59
CA SER A 88 10.85 -34.14 -31.85
C SER A 88 10.37 -35.60 -31.90
N THR A 89 9.06 -35.80 -31.74
CA THR A 89 8.45 -37.14 -31.78
C THR A 89 8.56 -37.74 -33.18
N SER A 90 8.22 -36.97 -34.21
CA SER A 90 8.29 -37.37 -35.61
C SER A 90 9.72 -37.74 -36.04
N ILE A 91 10.72 -36.96 -35.62
CA ILE A 91 12.14 -37.27 -35.88
C ILE A 91 12.51 -38.61 -35.23
N THR A 92 12.11 -38.81 -33.97
CA THR A 92 12.45 -40.02 -33.22
C THR A 92 11.82 -41.28 -33.84
N GLU A 93 10.55 -41.19 -34.24
CA GLU A 93 9.84 -42.27 -34.92
C GLU A 93 10.43 -42.57 -36.29
N LEU A 94 10.75 -41.54 -37.07
CA LEU A 94 11.38 -41.69 -38.39
C LEU A 94 12.79 -42.30 -38.26
N ALA A 95 13.58 -41.82 -37.31
CA ALA A 95 14.92 -42.35 -37.04
C ALA A 95 14.89 -43.82 -36.67
N ALA A 96 13.92 -44.23 -35.83
CA ALA A 96 13.71 -45.63 -35.49
C ALA A 96 13.31 -46.47 -36.72
N ALA A 97 12.40 -45.96 -37.57
CA ALA A 97 11.97 -46.66 -38.79
C ALA A 97 13.09 -46.84 -39.82
N LEU A 98 13.99 -45.87 -39.94
CA LEU A 98 15.14 -45.89 -40.84
C LEU A 98 16.39 -46.55 -40.24
N ASN A 99 16.39 -46.85 -38.94
CA ASN A 99 17.55 -47.28 -38.16
C ASN A 99 18.73 -46.29 -38.26
N LEU A 100 18.44 -45.00 -38.12
CA LEU A 100 19.47 -43.98 -38.09
C LEU A 100 20.34 -44.13 -36.83
N PRO A 101 21.65 -43.83 -36.93
CA PRO A 101 22.51 -43.71 -35.76
C PRO A 101 21.97 -42.69 -34.74
N ALA A 102 22.25 -42.94 -33.47
CA ALA A 102 21.86 -42.02 -32.40
C ALA A 102 22.48 -40.62 -32.58
N THR A 103 23.72 -40.56 -33.11
CA THR A 103 24.39 -39.29 -33.44
C THR A 103 23.57 -38.47 -34.43
N ASP A 104 23.12 -39.09 -35.51
CA ASP A 104 22.40 -38.41 -36.59
C ASP A 104 21.00 -38.00 -36.13
N THR A 105 20.38 -38.82 -35.29
CA THR A 105 19.10 -38.51 -34.65
C THR A 105 19.24 -37.28 -33.73
N SER A 106 20.29 -37.21 -32.92
CA SER A 106 20.56 -36.05 -32.05
C SER A 106 20.72 -34.75 -32.86
N LYS A 107 21.46 -34.78 -33.98
CA LYS A 107 21.63 -33.61 -34.85
C LYS A 107 20.30 -33.08 -35.38
N LEU A 108 19.44 -33.99 -35.85
CA LEU A 108 18.12 -33.61 -36.35
C LEU A 108 17.26 -33.01 -35.25
N LEU A 109 17.32 -33.55 -34.03
CA LEU A 109 16.58 -33.01 -32.89
C LEU A 109 17.06 -31.60 -32.49
N GLU A 110 18.37 -31.40 -32.43
CA GLU A 110 18.97 -30.09 -32.08
C GLU A 110 18.57 -29.00 -33.08
N VAL A 111 18.54 -29.31 -34.37
CA VAL A 111 18.24 -28.35 -35.43
C VAL A 111 16.73 -28.19 -35.68
N TYR A 112 15.96 -29.27 -35.74
CA TYR A 112 14.59 -29.23 -36.27
C TYR A 112 13.49 -29.43 -35.21
N ALA A 113 13.88 -29.65 -33.96
CA ALA A 113 12.98 -29.72 -32.80
C ALA A 113 13.40 -28.75 -31.68
N SER A 114 13.97 -27.60 -32.06
CA SER A 114 14.29 -26.50 -31.15
C SER A 114 13.65 -25.18 -31.57
N PHE A 115 13.27 -24.36 -30.59
CA PHE A 115 12.84 -22.98 -30.86
C PHE A 115 14.00 -22.07 -31.25
N SER A 116 15.19 -22.32 -30.69
CA SER A 116 16.34 -21.46 -30.87
C SER A 116 16.90 -21.56 -32.29
N SER A 117 16.70 -22.68 -32.99
CA SER A 117 17.13 -22.87 -34.37
C SER A 117 16.19 -22.24 -35.40
N ARG A 118 14.93 -21.99 -35.01
CA ARG A 118 13.85 -21.49 -35.89
C ARG A 118 13.54 -22.39 -37.09
N GLN A 119 14.00 -23.64 -37.09
CA GLN A 119 13.71 -24.61 -38.14
C GLN A 119 12.76 -25.68 -37.61
N TYR A 120 11.75 -26.03 -38.41
CA TYR A 120 10.75 -27.02 -38.06
C TYR A 120 10.86 -28.24 -38.97
N PHE A 121 10.91 -29.42 -38.36
CA PHE A 121 11.09 -30.68 -39.07
C PHE A 121 10.02 -30.95 -40.14
N ASP A 122 8.76 -30.71 -39.82
CA ASP A 122 7.63 -30.91 -40.74
C ASP A 122 7.78 -30.10 -42.04
N GLU A 123 8.17 -28.82 -41.95
CA GLU A 123 8.42 -27.97 -43.11
C GLU A 123 9.68 -28.39 -43.88
N ALA A 124 10.80 -28.56 -43.17
CA ALA A 124 12.08 -28.86 -43.80
C ALA A 124 12.09 -30.24 -44.47
N PHE A 125 11.46 -31.24 -43.82
CA PHE A 125 11.34 -32.57 -44.37
C PHE A 125 10.44 -32.60 -45.61
N GLU A 126 9.30 -31.88 -45.60
CA GLU A 126 8.42 -31.79 -46.77
C GLU A 126 9.15 -31.18 -47.97
N GLU A 127 9.93 -30.12 -47.75
CA GLU A 127 10.73 -29.47 -48.80
C GLU A 127 11.82 -30.41 -49.36
N ALA A 128 12.59 -31.05 -48.48
CA ALA A 128 13.63 -31.99 -48.86
C ALA A 128 13.04 -33.21 -49.61
N PHE A 129 11.88 -33.71 -49.17
CA PHE A 129 11.19 -34.82 -49.82
C PHE A 129 10.69 -34.44 -51.22
N LYS A 130 10.08 -33.26 -51.39
CA LYS A 130 9.65 -32.76 -52.70
C LYS A 130 10.82 -32.59 -53.68
N GLN A 131 11.95 -32.09 -53.20
CA GLN A 131 13.16 -31.93 -54.00
C GLN A 131 13.65 -33.27 -54.56
N GLN A 132 13.62 -34.33 -53.75
CA GLN A 132 14.03 -35.67 -54.18
C GLN A 132 13.00 -36.34 -55.09
N ALA A 133 11.71 -36.22 -54.77
CA ALA A 133 10.63 -36.77 -55.59
C ALA A 133 10.62 -36.19 -57.03
N ALA A 134 11.03 -34.92 -57.19
CA ALA A 134 11.14 -34.28 -58.51
C ALA A 134 12.35 -34.75 -59.33
N GLN A 135 13.42 -35.23 -58.69
CA GLN A 135 14.67 -35.62 -59.33
C GLN A 135 14.75 -37.13 -59.63
N GLN A 136 14.02 -37.96 -58.88
CA GLN A 136 14.20 -39.41 -58.88
C GLN A 136 12.86 -40.18 -58.85
N THR A 137 12.15 -40.19 -59.98
CA THR A 137 10.83 -40.85 -60.15
C THR A 137 10.83 -42.38 -60.04
N ASN A 138 12.00 -43.03 -60.04
CA ASN A 138 12.14 -44.50 -59.99
C ASN A 138 12.55 -45.07 -58.62
N HIS A 139 12.75 -44.22 -57.60
CA HIS A 139 13.13 -44.67 -56.25
C HIS A 139 11.91 -45.19 -55.48
N SER A 140 12.14 -46.16 -54.59
CA SER A 140 11.13 -46.57 -53.62
C SER A 140 10.90 -45.47 -52.58
N ASP A 141 9.71 -45.43 -51.97
CA ASP A 141 9.36 -44.44 -50.93
C ASP A 141 10.42 -44.39 -49.82
N LYS A 142 10.95 -45.55 -49.42
CA LYS A 142 12.02 -45.65 -48.41
C LYS A 142 13.31 -44.96 -48.84
N GLU A 143 13.70 -45.09 -50.10
CA GLU A 143 14.91 -44.46 -50.62
C GLU A 143 14.74 -42.95 -50.78
N GLN A 144 13.54 -42.48 -51.17
CA GLN A 144 13.22 -41.06 -51.24
C GLN A 144 13.24 -40.41 -49.84
N VAL A 145 12.65 -41.09 -48.85
CA VAL A 145 12.67 -40.66 -47.44
C VAL A 145 14.11 -40.61 -46.92
N GLN A 146 14.93 -41.65 -47.16
CA GLN A 146 16.33 -41.65 -46.73
C GLN A 146 17.13 -40.52 -47.38
N ALA A 147 16.92 -40.25 -48.67
CA ALA A 147 17.57 -39.16 -49.38
C ALA A 147 17.18 -37.78 -48.81
N ALA A 148 15.90 -37.59 -48.45
CA ALA A 148 15.44 -36.37 -47.78
C ALA A 148 16.09 -36.18 -46.41
N VAL A 149 16.19 -37.24 -45.60
CA VAL A 149 16.89 -37.20 -44.31
C VAL A 149 18.37 -36.86 -44.48
N ASN A 150 19.04 -37.41 -45.49
CA ASN A 150 20.45 -37.11 -45.75
C ASN A 150 20.67 -35.62 -46.09
N ILE A 151 19.74 -34.98 -46.84
CA ILE A 151 19.79 -33.52 -47.08
C ILE A 151 19.73 -32.76 -45.75
N LEU A 152 18.79 -33.12 -44.87
CA LEU A 152 18.64 -32.46 -43.57
C LEU A 152 19.89 -32.66 -42.68
N LEU A 153 20.52 -33.84 -42.72
CA LEU A 153 21.75 -34.11 -41.98
C LEU A 153 22.95 -33.32 -42.52
N GLU A 154 23.05 -33.16 -43.84
CA GLU A 154 24.06 -32.29 -44.46
C GLU A 154 23.88 -30.83 -44.04
N GLN A 155 22.63 -30.34 -44.04
CA GLN A 155 22.30 -28.99 -43.56
C GLN A 155 22.63 -28.81 -42.07
N ALA A 156 22.25 -29.77 -41.23
CA ALA A 156 22.55 -29.76 -39.80
C ALA A 156 24.07 -29.71 -39.54
N THR A 157 24.85 -30.50 -40.27
CA THR A 157 26.32 -30.54 -40.11
C THR A 157 26.98 -29.21 -40.48
N GLN A 158 26.44 -28.47 -41.46
CA GLN A 158 26.95 -27.13 -41.82
C GLN A 158 26.68 -26.09 -40.71
N LEU A 159 25.64 -26.29 -39.91
CA LEU A 159 25.32 -25.40 -38.79
C LEU A 159 26.23 -25.66 -37.58
N GLU A 160 26.54 -26.93 -37.30
CA GLU A 160 27.44 -27.35 -36.21
C GLU A 160 28.82 -26.67 -36.27
N GLU A 161 29.35 -26.42 -37.48
CA GLU A 161 30.65 -25.76 -37.68
C GLU A 161 30.72 -24.38 -37.01
N LYS A 162 29.57 -23.74 -36.76
CA LYS A 162 29.47 -22.39 -36.18
C LYS A 162 28.99 -22.38 -34.74
N ASP A 163 28.60 -23.53 -34.17
CA ASP A 163 27.91 -23.61 -32.88
C ASP A 163 28.73 -23.03 -31.73
N ALA A 164 30.01 -23.39 -31.61
CA ALA A 164 30.84 -22.91 -30.51
C ALA A 164 30.95 -21.37 -30.50
N GLN A 165 31.04 -20.76 -31.68
CA GLN A 165 31.07 -19.31 -31.81
C GLN A 165 29.70 -18.70 -31.46
N VAL A 166 28.62 -19.25 -32.03
CA VAL A 166 27.26 -18.72 -31.83
C VAL A 166 26.81 -18.84 -30.37
N ILE A 167 27.05 -19.97 -29.71
CA ILE A 167 26.72 -20.19 -28.30
C ILE A 167 27.44 -19.16 -27.41
N SER A 168 28.74 -18.97 -27.64
CA SER A 168 29.53 -18.00 -26.86
C SER A 168 29.04 -16.56 -27.06
N GLN A 169 28.68 -16.22 -28.30
CA GLN A 169 28.16 -14.90 -28.67
C GLN A 169 26.77 -14.66 -28.07
N ASN A 170 25.86 -15.63 -28.21
CA ASN A 170 24.51 -15.57 -27.63
C ASN A 170 24.56 -15.37 -26.12
N ARG A 171 25.43 -16.10 -25.41
CA ARG A 171 25.59 -15.94 -23.97
C ARG A 171 26.00 -14.51 -23.61
N SER A 172 27.01 -13.96 -24.29
CA SER A 172 27.45 -12.58 -24.08
C SER A 172 26.35 -11.57 -24.42
N ASP A 173 25.64 -11.75 -25.53
CA ASP A 173 24.58 -10.86 -25.98
C ASP A 173 23.39 -10.88 -25.03
N ILE A 174 23.00 -12.05 -24.50
CA ILE A 174 21.90 -12.17 -23.52
C ILE A 174 22.18 -11.37 -22.26
N PHE A 175 23.37 -11.50 -21.67
CA PHE A 175 23.73 -10.71 -20.50
C PHE A 175 23.84 -9.22 -20.81
N THR A 176 24.35 -8.85 -21.99
CA THR A 176 24.41 -7.46 -22.42
C THR A 176 23.01 -6.85 -22.58
N LEU A 177 22.07 -7.58 -23.20
CA LEU A 177 20.68 -7.17 -23.35
C LEU A 177 19.97 -7.09 -21.99
N ALA A 178 20.23 -8.04 -21.10
CA ALA A 178 19.67 -8.04 -19.75
C ALA A 178 20.14 -6.84 -18.93
N ASP A 179 21.42 -6.49 -19.01
CA ASP A 179 21.97 -5.31 -18.34
C ASP A 179 21.44 -4.00 -18.96
N GLN A 180 21.35 -3.94 -20.30
CA GLN A 180 20.90 -2.76 -21.02
C GLN A 180 19.42 -2.43 -20.74
N TYR A 181 18.55 -3.44 -20.72
CA TYR A 181 17.10 -3.25 -20.60
C TYR A 181 16.52 -3.67 -19.24
N HIS A 182 17.39 -4.05 -18.30
CA HIS A 182 17.04 -4.54 -16.96
C HIS A 182 16.06 -5.73 -16.99
N LEU A 183 16.34 -6.72 -17.85
CA LEU A 183 15.48 -7.90 -17.97
C LEU A 183 15.43 -8.71 -16.67
N PRO A 184 14.27 -9.26 -16.28
CA PRO A 184 14.14 -10.14 -15.12
C PRO A 184 15.11 -11.32 -15.18
N VAL A 185 15.73 -11.65 -14.04
CA VAL A 185 16.70 -12.76 -13.90
C VAL A 185 16.14 -14.08 -14.43
N VAL A 186 14.84 -14.33 -14.21
CA VAL A 186 14.17 -15.55 -14.67
C VAL A 186 14.12 -15.61 -16.21
N LEU A 187 13.80 -14.49 -16.88
CA LEU A 187 13.77 -14.44 -18.35
C LEU A 187 15.19 -14.58 -18.92
N THR A 188 16.17 -13.90 -18.32
CA THR A 188 17.58 -13.99 -18.73
C THR A 188 18.10 -15.42 -18.64
N ALA A 189 17.83 -16.12 -17.53
CA ALA A 189 18.24 -17.50 -17.35
C ALA A 189 17.56 -18.45 -18.36
N GLN A 190 16.27 -18.25 -18.63
CA GLN A 190 15.55 -19.05 -19.62
C GLN A 190 16.08 -18.83 -21.03
N LEU A 191 16.41 -17.58 -21.39
CA LEU A 191 17.03 -17.26 -22.69
C LEU A 191 18.41 -17.89 -22.80
N GLU A 192 19.23 -17.80 -21.75
CA GLU A 192 20.56 -18.43 -21.73
C GLU A 192 20.45 -19.94 -21.97
N VAL A 193 19.55 -20.62 -21.26
CA VAL A 193 19.35 -22.08 -21.41
C VAL A 193 18.91 -22.44 -22.82
N LEU A 194 18.02 -21.64 -23.44
CA LEU A 194 17.46 -21.93 -24.75
C LEU A 194 18.42 -21.63 -25.91
N TYR A 195 19.10 -20.47 -25.87
CA TYR A 195 19.94 -19.98 -26.98
C TYR A 195 21.43 -20.36 -26.85
N SER A 196 21.81 -21.02 -25.77
CA SER A 196 23.15 -21.65 -25.62
C SER A 196 23.17 -23.12 -26.05
N GLN A 197 22.13 -23.60 -26.72
CA GLN A 197 22.07 -24.94 -27.30
C GLN A 197 22.72 -24.99 -28.70
N PRO A 198 23.18 -26.17 -29.17
CA PRO A 198 23.61 -26.37 -30.56
C PRO A 198 22.57 -25.89 -31.57
N ALA A 199 23.03 -25.49 -32.76
CA ALA A 199 22.20 -25.00 -33.87
C ALA A 199 21.30 -23.77 -33.58
N SER A 200 21.49 -23.09 -32.45
CA SER A 200 20.75 -21.87 -32.13
C SER A 200 21.10 -20.73 -33.11
N VAL A 201 20.13 -19.91 -33.47
CA VAL A 201 20.39 -18.67 -34.22
C VAL A 201 21.02 -17.61 -33.33
N LEU A 202 21.66 -16.60 -33.94
CA LEU A 202 22.12 -15.42 -33.22
C LEU A 202 20.91 -14.69 -32.61
N ILE A 203 20.89 -14.54 -31.29
CA ILE A 203 19.76 -13.95 -30.58
C ILE A 203 19.62 -12.44 -30.83
N LYS A 204 20.75 -11.73 -30.93
CA LYS A 204 20.77 -10.26 -30.98
C LYS A 204 20.01 -9.68 -32.19
N PRO A 205 20.21 -10.15 -33.44
CA PRO A 205 19.44 -9.67 -34.59
C PRO A 205 17.93 -9.91 -34.44
N GLU A 206 17.54 -11.07 -33.90
CA GLU A 206 16.13 -11.42 -33.69
C GLU A 206 15.50 -10.56 -32.59
N PHE A 207 16.23 -10.32 -31.50
CA PHE A 207 15.81 -9.44 -30.43
C PHE A 207 15.64 -8.01 -30.94
N GLU A 208 16.64 -7.46 -31.61
CA GLU A 208 16.61 -6.08 -32.12
C GLU A 208 15.46 -5.87 -33.10
N LYS A 209 15.21 -6.83 -33.99
CA LYS A 209 14.09 -6.76 -34.94
C LYS A 209 12.74 -6.66 -34.21
N LEU A 210 12.45 -7.62 -33.32
CA LEU A 210 11.19 -7.65 -32.57
C LEU A 210 11.04 -6.45 -31.63
N TYR A 211 12.13 -6.05 -30.99
CA TYR A 211 12.18 -4.89 -30.12
C TYR A 211 11.80 -3.61 -30.89
N GLN A 212 12.40 -3.37 -32.07
CA GLN A 212 12.09 -2.20 -32.89
C GLN A 212 10.64 -2.22 -33.38
N GLU A 213 10.11 -3.37 -33.78
CA GLU A 213 8.70 -3.52 -34.15
C GLU A 213 7.76 -3.13 -33.01
N LEU A 214 8.08 -3.49 -31.76
CA LEU A 214 7.28 -3.10 -30.58
C LEU A 214 7.51 -1.64 -30.19
N PHE A 215 8.76 -1.18 -30.22
CA PHE A 215 9.14 0.16 -29.76
C PHE A 215 8.56 1.27 -30.64
N THR A 216 8.36 1.00 -31.93
CA THR A 216 7.64 1.93 -32.83
C THR A 216 6.17 2.13 -32.43
N GLN A 217 5.57 1.19 -31.71
CA GLN A 217 4.17 1.24 -31.26
C GLN A 217 4.05 1.75 -29.81
N HIS A 218 5.06 1.45 -28.99
CA HIS A 218 5.09 1.71 -27.55
C HIS A 218 6.48 2.17 -27.08
N THR A 219 6.55 3.31 -26.40
CA THR A 219 7.84 3.95 -26.07
C THR A 219 8.47 3.47 -24.75
N ASN A 220 7.82 2.57 -24.02
CA ASN A 220 8.38 1.97 -22.80
C ASN A 220 9.44 0.91 -23.17
N GLU A 221 10.71 1.28 -23.09
CA GLU A 221 11.86 0.43 -23.46
C GLU A 221 11.87 -0.89 -22.69
N HIS A 222 11.67 -0.83 -21.36
CA HIS A 222 11.71 -2.01 -20.51
C HIS A 222 10.59 -3.00 -20.85
N LEU A 223 9.35 -2.51 -20.98
CA LEU A 223 8.21 -3.35 -21.38
C LEU A 223 8.44 -4.01 -22.75
N CYS A 224 8.87 -3.23 -23.76
CA CYS A 224 9.13 -3.76 -25.10
C CYS A 224 10.23 -4.83 -25.10
N ALA A 225 11.28 -4.64 -24.31
CA ALA A 225 12.36 -5.59 -24.14
C ALA A 225 11.88 -6.89 -23.47
N CYS A 226 11.09 -6.79 -22.39
CA CYS A 226 10.52 -7.95 -21.72
C CYS A 226 9.56 -8.73 -22.63
N LEU A 227 8.68 -8.05 -23.36
CA LEU A 227 7.77 -8.70 -24.32
C LEU A 227 8.54 -9.38 -25.46
N THR A 228 9.64 -8.79 -25.91
CA THR A 228 10.54 -9.39 -26.89
C THR A 228 11.18 -10.66 -26.33
N ALA A 229 11.74 -10.62 -25.11
CA ALA A 229 12.30 -11.79 -24.44
C ALA A 229 11.26 -12.93 -24.33
N ARG A 230 10.04 -12.62 -23.89
CA ARG A 230 8.94 -13.60 -23.79
C ARG A 230 8.50 -14.17 -25.15
N THR A 231 8.57 -13.35 -26.21
CA THR A 231 8.31 -13.80 -27.59
C THR A 231 9.40 -14.75 -28.08
N LEU A 232 10.66 -14.47 -27.79
CA LEU A 232 11.79 -15.36 -28.10
C LEU A 232 11.72 -16.68 -27.33
N LEU A 233 11.22 -16.65 -26.09
CA LEU A 233 10.94 -17.84 -25.27
C LEU A 233 9.66 -18.59 -25.67
N CYS A 234 8.94 -18.12 -26.69
CA CYS A 234 7.66 -18.68 -27.13
C CYS A 234 6.63 -18.80 -25.99
N GLN A 235 6.64 -17.86 -25.04
CA GLN A 235 5.57 -17.72 -24.03
C GLN A 235 4.36 -16.98 -24.63
N ILE A 236 4.66 -16.03 -25.51
CA ILE A 236 3.68 -15.24 -26.27
C ILE A 236 4.11 -15.17 -27.73
N THR A 237 3.19 -14.82 -28.63
CA THR A 237 3.51 -14.55 -30.03
C THR A 237 3.86 -13.06 -30.24
N SER A 238 4.48 -12.72 -31.38
CA SER A 238 4.74 -11.33 -31.75
C SER A 238 3.46 -10.50 -31.81
N LYS A 239 2.33 -11.11 -32.18
CA LYS A 239 1.03 -10.44 -32.20
C LYS A 239 0.50 -10.21 -30.78
N ASP A 240 0.61 -11.20 -29.91
CA ASP A 240 0.27 -11.05 -28.49
C ASP A 240 1.09 -9.92 -27.85
N ALA A 241 2.40 -9.86 -28.12
CA ALA A 241 3.27 -8.79 -27.63
C ALA A 241 2.81 -7.39 -28.07
N GLN A 242 2.39 -7.23 -29.33
CA GLN A 242 1.83 -5.98 -29.82
C GLN A 242 0.50 -5.62 -29.12
N ASP A 243 -0.38 -6.61 -28.94
CA ASP A 243 -1.67 -6.40 -28.28
C ASP A 243 -1.49 -6.07 -26.80
N ILE A 244 -0.51 -6.69 -26.13
CA ILE A 244 -0.11 -6.40 -24.74
C ILE A 244 0.41 -4.97 -24.62
N ALA A 245 1.35 -4.58 -25.49
CA ALA A 245 1.88 -3.22 -25.49
C ALA A 245 0.76 -2.19 -25.74
N GLN A 246 -0.17 -2.47 -26.66
CA GLN A 246 -1.32 -1.62 -26.90
C GLN A 246 -2.26 -1.55 -25.68
N THR A 247 -2.48 -2.65 -24.96
CA THR A 247 -3.23 -2.65 -23.69
C THR A 247 -2.54 -1.78 -22.65
N SER A 248 -1.22 -1.87 -22.48
CA SER A 248 -0.46 -1.00 -21.55
C SER A 248 -0.71 0.48 -21.84
N LYS A 249 -0.59 0.87 -23.12
CA LYS A 249 -0.80 2.23 -23.58
C LYS A 249 -2.20 2.75 -23.30
N LEU A 250 -3.22 1.92 -23.54
CA LEU A 250 -4.62 2.29 -23.26
C LEU A 250 -4.90 2.41 -21.77
N LEU A 251 -4.11 1.73 -20.94
CA LEU A 251 -4.15 1.80 -19.48
C LEU A 251 -3.10 2.78 -18.89
N ASN A 252 -2.60 3.69 -19.72
CA ASN A 252 -1.65 4.75 -19.36
C ASN A 252 -0.36 4.28 -18.65
N ASP A 253 0.11 3.07 -18.94
CA ASP A 253 1.32 2.49 -18.32
C ASP A 253 1.27 2.39 -16.79
N GLU A 254 0.07 2.32 -16.21
CA GLU A 254 -0.13 2.24 -14.75
C GLU A 254 0.08 0.82 -14.19
N LEU A 255 0.22 -0.18 -15.07
CA LEU A 255 0.34 -1.59 -14.73
C LEU A 255 1.79 -2.08 -14.71
N LEU A 256 2.07 -3.00 -13.79
CA LEU A 256 3.30 -3.79 -13.82
C LEU A 256 3.27 -4.77 -15.00
N GLU A 257 4.44 -5.07 -15.56
CA GLU A 257 4.60 -6.01 -16.68
C GLU A 257 3.96 -7.38 -16.38
N GLU A 258 4.20 -7.93 -15.18
CA GLU A 258 3.66 -9.23 -14.78
C GLU A 258 2.13 -9.25 -14.72
N ASP A 259 1.53 -8.21 -14.14
CA ASP A 259 0.07 -8.07 -14.07
C ASP A 259 -0.53 -7.93 -15.48
N LEU A 260 0.12 -7.14 -16.33
CA LEU A 260 -0.28 -6.95 -17.71
C LEU A 260 -0.22 -8.27 -18.50
N MET A 261 0.81 -9.09 -18.27
CA MET A 261 0.95 -10.41 -18.87
C MET A 261 -0.19 -11.35 -18.44
N ILE A 262 -0.56 -11.37 -17.16
CA ILE A 262 -1.66 -12.18 -16.65
C ILE A 262 -2.98 -11.74 -17.28
N ILE A 263 -3.25 -10.42 -17.28
CA ILE A 263 -4.45 -9.84 -17.90
C ILE A 263 -4.51 -10.23 -19.38
N ALA A 264 -3.39 -10.13 -20.09
CA ALA A 264 -3.32 -10.45 -21.50
C ALA A 264 -3.58 -11.94 -21.80
N CYS A 265 -2.90 -12.85 -21.11
CA CYS A 265 -3.08 -14.29 -21.30
C CYS A 265 -4.52 -14.73 -21.01
N ARG A 266 -5.19 -14.05 -20.07
CA ARG A 266 -6.56 -14.34 -19.69
C ARG A 266 -7.59 -13.78 -20.67
N TYR A 267 -7.45 -12.52 -21.08
CA TYR A 267 -8.51 -11.81 -21.80
C TYR A 267 -8.30 -11.73 -23.30
N LEU A 268 -7.07 -11.70 -23.83
CA LEU A 268 -6.85 -11.56 -25.28
C LEU A 268 -7.34 -12.75 -26.11
N LYS A 269 -7.67 -13.87 -25.46
CA LYS A 269 -8.36 -15.02 -26.09
C LYS A 269 -9.76 -14.67 -26.61
N VAL A 270 -10.41 -13.67 -26.02
CA VAL A 270 -11.84 -13.35 -26.25
C VAL A 270 -12.13 -11.86 -26.37
N LYS A 271 -11.18 -10.98 -26.02
CA LYS A 271 -11.33 -9.53 -25.98
C LYS A 271 -10.21 -8.84 -26.74
N THR A 272 -10.52 -7.72 -27.37
CA THR A 272 -9.49 -6.84 -27.94
C THR A 272 -8.83 -5.99 -26.85
N PRO A 273 -7.64 -5.40 -27.09
CA PRO A 273 -7.03 -4.44 -26.16
C PRO A 273 -7.98 -3.33 -25.72
N GLN A 274 -8.82 -2.83 -26.64
CA GLN A 274 -9.81 -1.79 -26.34
C GLN A 274 -10.92 -2.31 -25.41
N ASP A 275 -11.39 -3.54 -25.59
CA ASP A 275 -12.40 -4.13 -24.72
C ASP A 275 -11.88 -4.35 -23.29
N ILE A 276 -10.58 -4.68 -23.16
CA ILE A 276 -9.91 -4.78 -21.86
C ILE A 276 -9.86 -3.42 -21.18
N ALA A 277 -9.41 -2.37 -21.90
CA ALA A 277 -9.39 -1.01 -21.39
C ALA A 277 -10.79 -0.51 -20.99
N ASN A 278 -11.80 -0.73 -21.83
CA ASN A 278 -13.19 -0.38 -21.52
C ASN A 278 -13.72 -1.15 -20.28
N THR A 279 -13.30 -2.42 -20.11
CA THR A 279 -13.65 -3.21 -18.92
C THR A 279 -13.00 -2.61 -17.68
N PHE A 280 -11.72 -2.24 -17.76
CA PHE A 280 -10.98 -1.61 -16.68
C PHE A 280 -11.62 -0.29 -16.24
N ASP A 281 -11.88 0.61 -17.19
CA ASP A 281 -12.54 1.89 -16.94
C ASP A 281 -13.94 1.68 -16.36
N GLY A 282 -14.68 0.71 -16.89
CA GLY A 282 -16.01 0.35 -16.40
C GLY A 282 -15.99 -0.19 -14.97
N VAL A 283 -14.94 -0.90 -14.56
CA VAL A 283 -14.73 -1.32 -13.17
C VAL A 283 -14.39 -0.11 -12.32
N LEU A 284 -13.41 0.69 -12.74
CA LEU A 284 -12.92 1.85 -12.01
C LEU A 284 -14.03 2.87 -11.72
N GLN A 285 -14.91 3.12 -12.69
CA GLN A 285 -16.06 4.02 -12.55
C GLN A 285 -17.14 3.51 -11.59
N LYS A 286 -17.29 2.19 -11.45
CA LYS A 286 -18.27 1.58 -10.55
C LYS A 286 -17.79 1.50 -9.11
N LEU A 287 -16.47 1.50 -8.89
CA LEU A 287 -15.91 1.48 -7.54
C LEU A 287 -16.17 2.83 -6.85
N PRO A 288 -16.75 2.86 -5.64
CA PRO A 288 -16.97 4.10 -4.91
C PRO A 288 -15.63 4.75 -4.53
N TYR A 289 -15.50 6.05 -4.79
CA TYR A 289 -14.29 6.85 -4.52
C TYR A 289 -14.64 8.13 -3.74
N ALA A 290 -13.64 8.76 -3.12
CA ALA A 290 -13.84 10.01 -2.40
C ALA A 290 -13.76 11.22 -3.34
N ASP A 291 -12.63 11.38 -4.04
CA ASP A 291 -12.40 12.51 -4.94
C ASP A 291 -12.30 12.08 -6.39
N ASN A 292 -11.54 11.02 -6.65
CA ASN A 292 -11.29 10.55 -8.01
C ASN A 292 -11.28 9.01 -8.11
N PRO A 293 -11.70 8.45 -9.26
CA PRO A 293 -11.65 7.01 -9.47
C PRO A 293 -10.25 6.40 -9.36
N GLN A 294 -9.20 7.20 -9.62
CA GLN A 294 -7.81 6.72 -9.62
C GLN A 294 -7.32 6.27 -8.24
N GLU A 295 -7.98 6.68 -7.15
CA GLU A 295 -7.77 6.13 -5.81
C GLU A 295 -7.94 4.59 -5.76
N ASN A 296 -8.73 4.03 -6.69
CA ASN A 296 -9.08 2.62 -6.74
C ASN A 296 -8.34 1.84 -7.84
N LEU A 297 -7.28 2.40 -8.44
CA LEU A 297 -6.51 1.72 -9.50
C LEU A 297 -6.11 0.29 -9.11
N GLY A 298 -5.41 0.14 -7.99
CA GLY A 298 -4.97 -1.18 -7.53
C GLY A 298 -6.12 -2.17 -7.28
N LEU A 299 -7.30 -1.68 -6.88
CA LEU A 299 -8.49 -2.53 -6.74
C LEU A 299 -9.05 -2.94 -8.10
N ALA A 300 -9.11 -2.03 -9.08
CA ALA A 300 -9.57 -2.33 -10.42
C ALA A 300 -8.65 -3.34 -11.14
N VAL A 301 -7.33 -3.19 -10.98
CA VAL A 301 -6.34 -4.15 -11.49
C VAL A 301 -6.57 -5.53 -10.87
N ARG A 302 -6.74 -5.59 -9.55
CA ARG A 302 -6.99 -6.85 -8.84
C ARG A 302 -8.27 -7.56 -9.31
N VAL A 303 -9.32 -6.80 -9.63
CA VAL A 303 -10.56 -7.37 -10.19
C VAL A 303 -10.30 -8.06 -11.54
N LEU A 304 -9.48 -7.48 -12.41
CA LEU A 304 -9.10 -8.12 -13.67
C LEU A 304 -8.18 -9.33 -13.44
N LEU A 305 -7.20 -9.21 -12.53
CA LEU A 305 -6.27 -10.30 -12.19
C LEU A 305 -6.92 -11.49 -11.50
N ASP A 306 -8.03 -11.28 -10.80
CA ASP A 306 -8.81 -12.37 -10.21
C ASP A 306 -9.90 -12.87 -11.16
N GLY A 307 -10.52 -11.97 -11.94
CA GLY A 307 -11.51 -12.32 -12.96
C GLY A 307 -12.80 -12.96 -12.44
N THR A 308 -13.07 -12.86 -11.13
CA THR A 308 -14.23 -13.47 -10.47
C THR A 308 -15.27 -12.43 -10.02
N PRO A 309 -16.58 -12.73 -10.04
CA PRO A 309 -17.61 -11.83 -9.48
C PRO A 309 -17.33 -11.45 -8.02
N GLU A 310 -16.85 -12.41 -7.22
CA GLU A 310 -16.52 -12.21 -5.81
C GLU A 310 -15.35 -11.23 -5.63
N SER A 311 -14.42 -11.16 -6.58
CA SER A 311 -13.34 -10.15 -6.55
C SER A 311 -13.89 -8.74 -6.70
N PHE A 312 -14.89 -8.54 -7.57
CA PHE A 312 -15.53 -7.25 -7.77
C PHE A 312 -16.34 -6.82 -6.54
N ASP A 313 -17.09 -7.73 -5.92
CA ASP A 313 -17.81 -7.45 -4.67
C ASP A 313 -16.87 -7.11 -3.51
N ARG A 314 -15.74 -7.81 -3.39
CA ARG A 314 -14.69 -7.48 -2.41
C ARG A 314 -14.10 -6.10 -2.69
N ALA A 315 -13.79 -5.79 -3.94
CA ALA A 315 -13.29 -4.48 -4.34
C ALA A 315 -14.30 -3.37 -4.04
N LEU A 316 -15.61 -3.58 -4.29
CA LEU A 316 -16.66 -2.62 -3.95
C LEU A 316 -16.71 -2.31 -2.44
N ARG A 317 -16.65 -3.34 -1.60
CA ARG A 317 -16.64 -3.17 -0.13
C ARG A 317 -15.39 -2.43 0.34
N GLN A 318 -14.23 -2.79 -0.21
CA GLN A 318 -12.95 -2.18 0.15
C GLN A 318 -12.87 -0.72 -0.30
N ALA A 319 -13.33 -0.43 -1.52
CA ALA A 319 -13.42 0.92 -2.07
C ALA A 319 -14.39 1.77 -1.24
N ALA A 320 -15.55 1.24 -0.86
CA ALA A 320 -16.53 1.95 -0.04
C ALA A 320 -15.96 2.33 1.33
N LEU A 321 -15.28 1.38 1.97
CA LEU A 321 -14.62 1.59 3.25
C LEU A 321 -13.48 2.61 3.14
N THR A 322 -12.70 2.58 2.06
CA THR A 322 -11.61 3.55 1.81
C THR A 322 -12.18 4.95 1.56
N ARG A 323 -13.22 5.07 0.74
CA ARG A 323 -13.95 6.31 0.53
C ARG A 323 -14.46 6.88 1.85
N ASP A 324 -15.17 6.07 2.63
CA ASP A 324 -15.80 6.54 3.87
C ASP A 324 -14.75 6.98 4.90
N ARG A 325 -13.58 6.30 4.93
CA ARG A 325 -12.41 6.73 5.72
C ARG A 325 -11.87 8.08 5.25
N ASN A 326 -11.68 8.26 3.95
CA ASN A 326 -11.14 9.50 3.39
C ASN A 326 -12.09 10.68 3.61
N LEU A 327 -13.40 10.48 3.42
CA LEU A 327 -14.42 11.50 3.69
C LEU A 327 -14.44 11.89 5.17
N LEU A 328 -14.42 10.90 6.08
CA LEU A 328 -14.38 11.15 7.51
C LEU A 328 -13.09 11.90 7.92
N PHE A 329 -11.94 11.47 7.42
CA PHE A 329 -10.66 12.14 7.66
C PHE A 329 -10.71 13.63 7.27
N LYS A 330 -11.20 13.94 6.06
CA LYS A 330 -11.33 15.32 5.59
C LYS A 330 -12.24 16.17 6.47
N GLN A 331 -13.34 15.59 6.94
CA GLN A 331 -14.27 16.27 7.85
C GLN A 331 -13.64 16.54 9.22
N LEU A 332 -12.80 15.62 9.72
CA LEU A 332 -12.10 15.77 11.00
C LEU A 332 -10.94 16.79 10.92
N CYS A 333 -10.16 16.81 9.84
CA CYS A 333 -9.05 17.75 9.66
C CYS A 333 -9.48 19.23 9.69
N GLY A 334 -10.73 19.52 9.35
CA GLY A 334 -11.28 20.88 9.42
C GLY A 334 -11.63 21.36 10.84
N GLN A 335 -11.44 20.52 11.87
CA GLN A 335 -12.01 20.74 13.19
C GLN A 335 -10.94 20.69 14.30
N PRO A 336 -10.78 21.75 15.10
CA PRO A 336 -9.73 21.84 16.12
C PRO A 336 -9.87 20.82 17.27
N LEU A 337 -11.07 20.26 17.44
CA LEU A 337 -11.37 19.22 18.44
C LEU A 337 -10.66 17.90 18.17
N TYR A 338 -10.33 17.59 16.92
CA TYR A 338 -9.74 16.30 16.53
C TYR A 338 -8.27 16.40 16.13
N ALA A 339 -7.67 17.60 16.27
CA ALA A 339 -6.29 17.88 15.91
C ALA A 339 -5.31 16.86 16.52
N GLY A 340 -4.61 16.11 15.67
CA GLY A 340 -3.64 15.08 16.07
C GLY A 340 -4.20 13.65 16.18
N PHE A 341 -5.52 13.45 16.03
CA PHE A 341 -6.18 12.13 16.11
C PHE A 341 -7.01 11.80 14.86
N GLU A 342 -6.96 12.63 13.82
CA GLU A 342 -7.83 12.55 12.64
C GLU A 342 -7.66 11.23 11.90
N ILE A 343 -6.41 10.79 11.73
CA ILE A 343 -6.07 9.54 11.03
C ILE A 343 -6.58 8.33 11.82
N GLU A 344 -6.31 8.29 13.12
CA GLU A 344 -6.70 7.17 13.99
C GLU A 344 -8.22 7.02 14.08
N LEU A 345 -8.93 8.14 14.25
CA LEU A 345 -10.39 8.18 14.28
C LEU A 345 -10.99 7.78 12.94
N ALA A 346 -10.44 8.28 11.82
CA ALA A 346 -10.88 7.88 10.49
C ALA A 346 -10.68 6.38 10.24
N GLN A 347 -9.54 5.82 10.64
CA GLN A 347 -9.27 4.39 10.50
C GLN A 347 -10.19 3.52 11.35
N HIS A 348 -10.48 3.94 12.59
CA HIS A 348 -11.29 3.19 13.54
C HIS A 348 -12.80 3.23 13.22
N PHE A 349 -13.30 4.39 12.81
CA PHE A 349 -14.73 4.65 12.60
C PHE A 349 -15.18 4.73 11.15
N GLY A 350 -14.27 4.90 10.18
CA GLY A 350 -14.62 4.94 8.76
C GLY A 350 -15.36 3.68 8.32
N GLY A 351 -16.54 3.86 7.73
CA GLY A 351 -17.47 2.79 7.35
C GLY A 351 -18.38 2.28 8.49
N LYS A 352 -18.23 2.78 9.73
CA LYS A 352 -19.07 2.44 10.89
C LYS A 352 -19.93 3.60 11.39
N LYS A 353 -19.34 4.81 11.43
CA LYS A 353 -20.00 6.04 11.88
C LYS A 353 -19.71 7.17 10.91
N ASN A 354 -20.67 8.07 10.72
CA ASN A 354 -20.45 9.32 10.02
C ASN A 354 -19.90 10.39 10.97
N TYR A 355 -19.43 11.52 10.41
CA TYR A 355 -18.89 12.63 11.21
C TYR A 355 -19.92 13.17 12.21
N GLU A 356 -21.20 13.29 11.85
CA GLU A 356 -22.23 13.84 12.74
C GLU A 356 -22.44 12.97 13.99
N GLN A 357 -22.49 11.65 13.84
CA GLN A 357 -22.59 10.70 14.95
C GLN A 357 -21.34 10.78 15.84
N LEU A 358 -20.15 10.79 15.23
CA LEU A 358 -18.90 10.90 15.97
C LEU A 358 -18.81 12.25 16.72
N ASN A 359 -19.26 13.33 16.09
CA ASN A 359 -19.26 14.65 16.69
C ASN A 359 -20.27 14.79 17.83
N HIS A 360 -21.44 14.16 17.70
CA HIS A 360 -22.42 14.10 18.78
C HIS A 360 -21.86 13.34 19.99
N GLU A 361 -21.22 12.19 19.76
CA GLU A 361 -20.58 11.41 20.82
C GLU A 361 -19.42 12.18 21.47
N MET A 362 -18.59 12.85 20.67
CA MET A 362 -17.50 13.69 21.16
C MET A 362 -18.01 14.79 22.08
N HIS A 363 -19.02 15.56 21.65
CA HIS A 363 -19.59 16.62 22.49
C HIS A 363 -20.27 16.09 23.74
N THR A 364 -20.99 14.98 23.64
CA THR A 364 -21.60 14.32 24.81
C THR A 364 -20.53 13.92 25.81
N LEU A 365 -19.43 13.34 25.32
CA LEU A 365 -18.34 12.90 26.18
C LEU A 365 -17.60 14.08 26.82
N LEU A 366 -17.31 15.15 26.08
CA LEU A 366 -16.70 16.36 26.63
C LEU A 366 -17.55 16.99 27.74
N GLN A 367 -18.89 16.94 27.63
CA GLN A 367 -19.80 17.42 28.67
C GLN A 367 -19.77 16.57 29.95
N THR A 368 -19.39 15.29 29.86
CA THR A 368 -19.28 14.40 31.03
C THR A 368 -17.96 14.54 31.78
N LEU A 369 -16.94 15.17 31.17
CA LEU A 369 -15.63 15.38 31.78
C LEU A 369 -15.61 16.69 32.56
N ALA A 370 -14.95 16.71 33.73
CA ALA A 370 -14.78 17.93 34.50
C ALA A 370 -13.79 18.87 33.78
N TYR A 371 -14.18 20.12 33.54
CA TYR A 371 -13.36 21.14 32.87
C TYR A 371 -13.26 22.43 33.71
N CYS A 372 -12.28 23.28 33.39
CA CYS A 372 -12.05 24.54 34.11
C CYS A 372 -12.71 25.72 33.42
N SER A 373 -12.42 25.94 32.12
CA SER A 373 -12.93 27.10 31.38
C SER A 373 -13.81 26.69 30.21
N SER A 374 -13.42 25.69 29.44
CA SER A 374 -14.22 25.13 28.35
C SER A 374 -14.10 23.61 28.26
N PRO A 375 -15.16 22.91 27.80
CA PRO A 375 -15.11 21.45 27.60
C PRO A 375 -13.97 21.00 26.68
N ASP A 376 -13.63 21.82 25.69
CA ASP A 376 -12.61 21.54 24.66
C ASP A 376 -11.19 21.38 25.23
N GLU A 377 -10.94 21.83 26.47
CA GLU A 377 -9.69 21.59 27.20
C GLU A 377 -9.37 20.08 27.32
N ASN A 378 -10.41 19.25 27.36
CA ASN A 378 -10.29 17.80 27.52
C ASN A 378 -10.33 17.03 26.19
N LYS A 379 -10.16 17.69 25.03
CA LYS A 379 -10.27 17.07 23.70
C LYS A 379 -9.40 15.82 23.53
N GLU A 380 -8.17 15.82 24.04
CA GLU A 380 -7.26 14.67 23.91
C GLU A 380 -7.74 13.45 24.73
N LEU A 381 -8.24 13.69 25.94
CA LEU A 381 -8.83 12.63 26.77
C LEU A 381 -10.08 12.08 26.09
N ALA A 382 -10.89 12.96 25.52
CA ALA A 382 -12.09 12.55 24.81
C ALA A 382 -11.80 11.72 23.56
N CYS A 383 -10.82 12.11 22.74
CA CYS A 383 -10.36 11.32 21.59
C CYS A 383 -9.83 9.93 22.02
N LYS A 384 -9.06 9.85 23.11
CA LYS A 384 -8.56 8.57 23.64
C LYS A 384 -9.67 7.66 24.13
N VAL A 385 -10.72 8.22 24.74
CA VAL A 385 -11.88 7.42 25.14
C VAL A 385 -12.67 6.95 23.93
N LEU A 386 -12.87 7.80 22.92
CA LEU A 386 -13.51 7.40 21.66
C LEU A 386 -12.75 6.27 20.95
N LEU A 387 -11.42 6.32 20.95
CA LEU A 387 -10.57 5.27 20.39
C LEU A 387 -10.49 4.01 21.26
N GLY A 388 -11.06 4.04 22.48
CA GLY A 388 -11.02 2.94 23.44
C GLY A 388 -9.66 2.71 24.09
N THR A 389 -8.71 3.63 23.94
CA THR A 389 -7.38 3.55 24.55
C THR A 389 -7.38 3.99 26.02
N LEU A 390 -8.42 4.70 26.45
CA LEU A 390 -8.64 5.12 27.83
C LEU A 390 -10.10 4.84 28.28
N PRO A 391 -10.33 4.11 29.38
CA PRO A 391 -11.68 3.94 29.94
C PRO A 391 -12.29 5.24 30.47
N ILE A 392 -13.61 5.41 30.35
CA ILE A 392 -14.37 6.60 30.82
C ILE A 392 -14.07 6.97 32.29
N PRO A 393 -14.08 6.04 33.26
CA PRO A 393 -13.84 6.40 34.66
C PRO A 393 -12.45 7.01 34.89
N GLN A 394 -11.42 6.48 34.20
CA GLN A 394 -10.06 7.01 34.30
C GLN A 394 -9.93 8.39 33.65
N ALA A 395 -10.63 8.61 32.53
CA ALA A 395 -10.70 9.92 31.89
C ALA A 395 -11.39 10.96 32.79
N GLN A 396 -12.44 10.57 33.52
CA GLN A 396 -13.12 11.45 34.48
C GLN A 396 -12.22 11.84 35.65
N ASP A 397 -11.50 10.88 36.23
CA ASP A 397 -10.55 11.13 37.31
C ASP A 397 -9.41 12.04 36.85
N GLN A 398 -8.88 11.80 35.65
CA GLN A 398 -7.81 12.61 35.08
C GLN A 398 -8.28 14.04 34.73
N ALA A 399 -9.48 14.19 34.18
CA ALA A 399 -10.08 15.49 33.88
C ALA A 399 -10.34 16.29 35.18
N ALA A 400 -10.84 15.63 36.24
CA ALA A 400 -11.03 16.26 37.55
C ALA A 400 -9.69 16.71 38.16
N TYR A 401 -8.65 15.89 38.07
CA TYR A 401 -7.30 16.25 38.51
C TYR A 401 -6.77 17.47 37.74
N LEU A 402 -6.88 17.48 36.41
CA LEU A 402 -6.42 18.60 35.57
C LEU A 402 -7.19 19.89 35.88
N ARG A 403 -8.51 19.82 36.06
CA ARG A 403 -9.32 20.96 36.52
C ARG A 403 -8.84 21.46 37.87
N ASP A 404 -8.62 20.59 38.84
CA ASP A 404 -8.22 20.98 40.19
C ASP A 404 -6.81 21.59 40.22
N VAL A 405 -5.90 21.10 39.37
CA VAL A 405 -4.57 21.70 39.15
C VAL A 405 -4.71 23.08 38.49
N ALA A 406 -5.53 23.21 37.44
CA ALA A 406 -5.79 24.47 36.76
C ALA A 406 -6.50 25.52 37.65
N ALA A 407 -7.36 25.06 38.56
CA ALA A 407 -7.98 25.90 39.58
C ALA A 407 -6.96 26.34 40.65
N ASN A 408 -5.99 25.49 41.00
CA ASN A 408 -4.90 25.85 41.92
C ASN A 408 -3.92 26.87 41.29
N THR A 409 -3.80 26.92 39.97
CA THR A 409 -3.04 27.97 39.24
C THR A 409 -3.66 29.38 39.32
N LEU A 410 -4.86 29.57 39.93
CA LEU A 410 -5.33 30.90 40.38
C LEU A 410 -4.34 31.59 41.35
N THR A 411 -3.32 30.88 41.86
CA THR A 411 -2.27 31.38 42.77
C THR A 411 -0.81 31.26 42.29
N GLN A 412 -0.52 30.79 41.06
CA GLN A 412 0.87 30.65 40.56
C GLN A 412 1.13 31.69 39.46
N ASP A 413 1.99 32.72 39.57
CA ASP A 413 3.41 32.75 39.98
C ASP A 413 3.76 33.73 41.12
N LEU A 414 2.78 34.49 41.61
CA LEU A 414 3.06 35.63 42.50
C LEU A 414 3.23 35.23 43.96
N ALA A 415 2.54 34.17 44.41
CA ALA A 415 2.57 33.73 45.79
C ALA A 415 3.93 33.17 46.21
N ALA A 416 4.64 32.43 45.36
CA ALA A 416 5.93 31.81 45.71
C ALA A 416 7.03 32.84 46.02
N ASN A 417 7.05 33.99 45.33
CA ASN A 417 8.02 35.06 45.60
C ASN A 417 7.71 35.87 46.87
N VAL A 418 6.45 35.94 47.26
CA VAL A 418 6.00 36.71 48.43
C VAL A 418 6.00 35.84 49.70
N ILE A 419 5.69 34.55 49.59
CA ILE A 419 5.73 33.56 50.67
C ILE A 419 7.16 33.32 51.19
N LYS A 420 8.22 33.63 50.42
CA LYS A 420 9.62 33.63 50.92
C LYS A 420 9.81 34.51 52.16
N ASN A 421 9.00 35.56 52.33
CA ASN A 421 9.07 36.48 53.46
C ASN A 421 8.13 36.09 54.61
N TYR A 422 7.35 35.00 54.48
CA TYR A 422 6.50 34.49 55.56
C TYR A 422 7.34 33.77 56.61
N ARG A 423 7.22 34.18 57.88
CA ARG A 423 8.02 33.69 59.02
C ARG A 423 7.26 32.75 59.96
N GLY A 424 5.99 32.43 59.64
CA GLY A 424 5.13 31.60 60.48
C GLY A 424 5.17 30.10 60.16
N THR A 425 4.37 29.31 60.88
CA THR A 425 4.38 27.83 60.86
C THR A 425 3.16 27.21 60.15
N GLN A 426 2.34 27.99 59.45
CA GLN A 426 1.13 27.46 58.80
C GLN A 426 1.48 26.59 57.59
N SER A 427 0.71 25.53 57.38
CA SER A 427 0.92 24.63 56.23
C SER A 427 0.55 25.32 54.91
N PRO A 428 1.16 24.91 53.77
CA PRO A 428 0.85 25.49 52.46
C PRO A 428 -0.64 25.46 52.08
N LYS A 429 -1.36 24.40 52.49
CA LYS A 429 -2.81 24.27 52.27
C LYS A 429 -3.63 25.27 53.08
N GLN A 430 -3.18 25.65 54.28
CA GLN A 430 -3.85 26.66 55.11
C GLN A 430 -3.59 28.07 54.57
N LEU A 431 -2.37 28.35 54.13
CA LEU A 431 -2.00 29.61 53.48
C LEU A 431 -2.81 29.86 52.20
N ALA A 432 -2.93 28.85 51.33
CA ALA A 432 -3.73 28.96 50.12
C ALA A 432 -5.20 29.32 50.42
N ARG A 433 -5.81 28.63 51.38
CA ARG A 433 -7.19 28.94 51.84
C ARG A 433 -7.32 30.36 52.38
N PHE A 434 -6.32 30.83 53.14
CA PHE A 434 -6.30 32.20 53.65
C PHE A 434 -6.31 33.23 52.52
N PHE A 435 -5.38 33.13 51.56
CA PHE A 435 -5.33 34.05 50.42
C PHE A 435 -6.60 34.01 49.58
N THR A 436 -7.13 32.82 49.29
CA THR A 436 -8.38 32.67 48.54
C THR A 436 -9.54 33.35 49.26
N SER A 437 -9.66 33.16 50.59
CA SER A 437 -10.75 33.78 51.35
C SER A 437 -10.69 35.31 51.38
N ARG A 438 -9.48 35.88 51.44
CA ARG A 438 -9.25 37.33 51.53
C ARG A 438 -9.35 38.04 50.20
N LEU A 439 -8.93 37.40 49.10
CA LEU A 439 -8.93 38.00 47.76
C LEU A 439 -10.22 37.78 46.98
N ALA A 440 -11.01 36.76 47.33
CA ALA A 440 -12.28 36.44 46.66
C ALA A 440 -13.26 37.64 46.51
N PRO A 441 -13.40 38.56 47.48
CA PRO A 441 -14.32 39.70 47.35
C PRO A 441 -13.91 40.76 46.32
N TYR A 442 -12.63 40.79 45.92
CA TYR A 442 -12.05 41.84 45.10
C TYR A 442 -11.90 41.39 43.63
N LYS A 443 -11.84 42.33 42.68
CA LYS A 443 -11.70 42.05 41.24
C LYS A 443 -10.38 42.53 40.67
N PHE A 444 -9.68 43.47 41.32
CA PHE A 444 -8.42 44.05 40.84
C PHE A 444 -7.32 43.02 40.56
N TRP A 445 -7.31 41.90 41.28
CA TRP A 445 -6.29 40.86 41.15
C TRP A 445 -6.36 40.10 39.82
N LYS A 446 -7.52 40.14 39.13
CA LYS A 446 -7.70 39.58 37.78
C LYS A 446 -7.21 40.50 36.67
N SER A 447 -7.17 41.81 36.92
CA SER A 447 -6.95 42.84 35.89
C SER A 447 -5.59 43.52 35.96
N ASN A 448 -4.93 43.54 37.13
CA ASN A 448 -3.65 44.22 37.30
C ASN A 448 -2.67 43.39 38.15
N ARG A 449 -1.56 42.96 37.51
CA ARG A 449 -0.53 42.11 38.10
C ARG A 449 0.19 42.78 39.28
N ASP A 450 0.53 44.06 39.17
CA ASP A 450 1.30 44.76 40.20
C ASP A 450 0.47 44.99 41.46
N LYS A 451 -0.82 45.32 41.29
CA LYS A 451 -1.78 45.40 42.39
C LYS A 451 -1.96 44.05 43.08
N HIS A 452 -1.98 42.96 42.33
CA HIS A 452 -2.04 41.61 42.88
C HIS A 452 -0.80 41.27 43.71
N ILE A 453 0.41 41.61 43.24
CA ILE A 453 1.65 41.41 44.01
C ILE A 453 1.62 42.21 45.33
N PHE A 454 1.21 43.47 45.28
CA PHE A 454 1.16 44.34 46.45
C PHE A 454 0.12 43.86 47.49
N ALA A 455 -1.04 43.38 47.02
CA ALA A 455 -2.06 42.77 47.86
C ALA A 455 -1.55 41.50 48.56
N LEU A 456 -0.86 40.61 47.84
CA LEU A 456 -0.27 39.40 48.40
C LEU A 456 0.80 39.74 49.45
N ARG A 457 1.64 40.76 49.22
CA ARG A 457 2.65 41.22 50.19
C ARG A 457 2.01 41.72 51.48
N SER A 458 0.98 42.55 51.35
CA SER A 458 0.25 43.10 52.51
C SER A 458 -0.40 41.99 53.35
N LEU A 459 -0.97 40.97 52.70
CA LEU A 459 -1.53 39.79 53.37
C LEU A 459 -0.46 38.90 54.02
N VAL A 460 0.76 38.82 53.48
CA VAL A 460 1.87 38.12 54.15
C VAL A 460 2.36 38.89 55.37
N GLU A 461 2.36 40.23 55.34
CA GLU A 461 2.69 41.05 56.51
C GLU A 461 1.62 40.95 57.62
N GLU A 462 0.35 40.74 57.27
CA GLU A 462 -0.70 40.36 58.25
C GLU A 462 -0.36 39.03 58.92
N LEU A 463 0.03 38.03 58.13
CA LEU A 463 0.37 36.70 58.64
C LEU A 463 1.66 36.70 59.48
N ASN A 464 2.56 37.65 59.24
CA ASN A 464 3.78 37.86 60.02
C ASN A 464 3.54 38.69 61.30
N GLY A 465 2.36 39.28 61.46
CA GLY A 465 2.00 40.15 62.58
C GLY A 465 2.57 41.57 62.49
N THR A 466 3.14 41.96 61.35
CA THR A 466 3.61 43.33 61.09
C THR A 466 2.42 44.28 60.88
N TYR A 467 1.35 43.79 60.26
CA TYR A 467 0.09 44.52 60.08
C TYR A 467 -1.07 43.82 60.78
N ASN A 468 -2.05 44.60 61.22
CA ASN A 468 -3.34 44.06 61.67
C ASN A 468 -4.28 43.86 60.47
N GLN A 469 -5.32 43.04 60.64
CA GLN A 469 -6.31 42.78 59.60
C GLN A 469 -6.97 44.06 59.05
N THR A 470 -7.11 45.10 59.88
CA THR A 470 -7.73 46.38 59.50
C THR A 470 -6.90 47.10 58.44
N VAL A 471 -5.58 47.12 58.59
CA VAL A 471 -4.65 47.71 57.61
C VAL A 471 -4.69 46.92 56.29
N SER A 472 -4.64 45.59 56.33
CA SER A 472 -4.70 44.76 55.12
C SER A 472 -6.01 44.94 54.37
N THR A 473 -7.15 44.96 55.08
CA THR A 473 -8.47 45.15 54.47
C THR A 473 -8.57 46.53 53.82
N TRP A 474 -8.08 47.57 54.48
CA TRP A 474 -8.04 48.93 53.92
C TRP A 474 -7.18 49.01 52.64
N VAL A 475 -6.03 48.33 52.60
CA VAL A 475 -5.18 48.26 51.40
C VAL A 475 -5.93 47.59 50.24
N LEU A 476 -6.58 46.44 50.50
CA LEU A 476 -7.33 45.71 49.48
C LEU A 476 -8.50 46.56 48.93
N ASP A 477 -9.25 47.23 49.81
CA ASP A 477 -10.32 48.14 49.42
C ASP A 477 -9.79 49.29 48.55
N ARG A 478 -8.65 49.88 48.91
CA ARG A 478 -8.06 51.00 48.15
C ARG A 478 -7.57 50.58 46.77
N LEU A 479 -6.98 49.38 46.65
CA LEU A 479 -6.53 48.84 45.36
C LEU A 479 -7.69 48.61 44.39
N GLU A 480 -8.83 48.12 44.89
CA GLU A 480 -10.07 47.95 44.11
C GLU A 480 -10.60 49.30 43.59
N HIS A 481 -10.54 50.35 44.42
CA HIS A 481 -11.02 51.68 44.07
C HIS A 481 -10.03 52.54 43.27
N GLY A 482 -8.94 51.94 42.77
CA GLY A 482 -8.02 52.57 41.83
C GLY A 482 -6.85 53.33 42.45
N ALA A 483 -6.52 53.11 43.74
CA ALA A 483 -5.38 53.78 44.37
C ALA A 483 -4.03 53.37 43.76
N ASP A 484 -3.08 54.30 43.80
CA ASP A 484 -1.70 54.11 43.35
C ASP A 484 -0.86 53.35 44.40
N ILE A 485 0.02 52.47 43.93
CA ILE A 485 0.81 51.55 44.74
C ILE A 485 1.91 52.29 45.51
N GLU A 486 2.56 53.30 44.89
CA GLU A 486 3.66 54.04 45.52
C GLU A 486 3.19 54.86 46.73
N GLU A 487 2.03 55.51 46.61
CA GLU A 487 1.41 56.28 47.70
C GLU A 487 0.97 55.38 48.86
N LEU A 488 0.41 54.21 48.55
CA LEU A 488 0.04 53.22 49.57
C LEU A 488 1.28 52.68 50.28
N GLY A 489 2.38 52.45 49.55
CA GLY A 489 3.67 52.03 50.12
C GLY A 489 4.23 53.03 51.12
N ALA A 490 4.29 54.32 50.75
CA ALA A 490 4.80 55.38 51.62
C ALA A 490 3.97 55.56 52.91
N LEU A 491 2.64 55.40 52.82
CA LEU A 491 1.76 55.45 53.99
C LEU A 491 1.98 54.25 54.92
N LEU A 492 2.16 53.04 54.38
CA LEU A 492 2.44 51.85 55.18
C LEU A 492 3.80 51.93 55.90
N GLU A 493 4.83 52.48 55.25
CA GLU A 493 6.12 52.73 55.90
C GLU A 493 6.01 53.72 57.06
N ARG A 494 5.22 54.79 56.89
CA ARG A 494 4.96 55.77 57.95
C ARG A 494 4.23 55.16 59.14
N ILE A 495 3.23 54.31 58.87
CA ILE A 495 2.50 53.56 59.91
C ILE A 495 3.46 52.65 60.69
N ASN A 496 4.36 51.96 59.99
CA ASN A 496 5.30 51.02 60.61
C ASN A 496 6.39 51.74 61.44
N GLN A 497 6.90 52.88 60.97
CA GLN A 497 7.91 53.67 61.70
C GLN A 497 7.38 54.34 62.97
N GLN A 498 6.11 54.76 62.97
CA GLN A 498 5.54 55.52 64.08
C GLN A 498 4.92 54.65 65.20
N LYS A 499 4.86 53.32 65.05
CA LYS A 499 4.26 52.36 66.01
C LYS A 499 2.98 52.92 66.65
N MET A 500 2.06 53.37 65.80
CA MET A 500 0.85 54.07 66.22
C MET A 500 -0.07 53.13 67.00
N ASP A 501 -0.73 53.64 68.03
CA ASP A 501 -1.79 52.94 68.76
C ASP A 501 -3.08 52.85 67.93
N ASP A 502 -3.95 51.88 68.23
CA ASP A 502 -5.11 51.54 67.41
C ASP A 502 -6.06 52.73 67.15
N ILE A 503 -6.14 53.67 68.10
CA ILE A 503 -6.96 54.88 68.01
C ILE A 503 -6.37 55.86 66.97
N SER A 504 -5.06 56.10 67.03
CA SER A 504 -4.39 56.99 66.07
C SER A 504 -4.30 56.37 64.68
N LEU A 505 -4.21 55.04 64.60
CA LEU A 505 -4.23 54.28 63.35
C LEU A 505 -5.59 54.37 62.67
N GLN A 506 -6.70 54.21 63.41
CA GLN A 506 -8.04 54.42 62.86
C GLN A 506 -8.25 55.87 62.42
N ALA A 507 -7.81 56.86 63.19
CA ALA A 507 -7.92 58.27 62.80
C ALA A 507 -7.18 58.56 61.47
N LEU A 508 -5.95 58.05 61.31
CA LEU A 508 -5.14 58.27 60.11
C LEU A 508 -5.66 57.53 58.87
N LEU A 509 -6.19 56.32 59.04
CA LEU A 509 -6.83 55.57 57.95
C LEU A 509 -8.14 56.23 57.52
N THR A 510 -8.91 56.78 58.47
CA THR A 510 -10.17 57.49 58.19
C THR A 510 -9.90 58.84 57.52
N GLU A 511 -8.92 59.61 57.98
CA GLU A 511 -8.52 60.88 57.38
C GLU A 511 -8.05 60.72 55.93
N ASN A 512 -7.20 59.72 55.65
CA ASN A 512 -6.77 59.42 54.28
C ASN A 512 -7.93 58.84 53.44
N SER A 513 -8.90 58.18 54.07
CA SER A 513 -10.05 57.69 53.35
C SER A 513 -10.98 58.82 52.88
N LEU A 514 -11.10 59.87 53.69
CA LEU A 514 -11.93 61.05 53.45
C LEU A 514 -11.25 62.06 52.51
N LYS A 515 -9.94 62.31 52.65
CA LYS A 515 -9.21 63.25 51.76
C LYS A 515 -9.34 62.88 50.28
N LYS A 516 -9.18 61.59 49.93
CA LYS A 516 -9.35 61.13 48.54
C LYS A 516 -10.79 61.01 48.07
N SER A 517 -11.74 60.89 49.00
CA SER A 517 -13.16 60.96 48.65
C SER A 517 -13.53 62.40 48.27
N ALA A 518 -12.96 63.40 48.96
CA ALA A 518 -13.13 64.82 48.64
C ALA A 518 -12.42 65.24 47.32
N GLU A 519 -11.25 64.68 47.02
CA GLU A 519 -10.54 64.94 45.74
C GLU A 519 -11.24 64.34 44.51
N LYS A 520 -12.21 63.43 44.66
CA LYS A 520 -13.07 62.95 43.56
C LYS A 520 -14.30 63.84 43.31
N PHE A 521 -14.57 64.82 44.17
CA PHE A 521 -15.70 65.76 44.08
C PHE A 521 -15.27 67.23 43.85
N LEU A 522 -13.97 67.45 43.63
CA LEU A 522 -13.41 68.64 42.97
C LEU A 522 -12.98 68.24 41.55
#